data_AF-A0A437RC15-F1
#
_entry.id   AF-A0A437RC15-F1
#
_cell.length_a   1.000
_cell.length_b   1.000
_cell.length_c   1.000
_cell.angle_alpha   90.00
_cell.angle_beta   90.00
_cell.angle_gamma   90.00
#
_symmetry.space_group_name_H-M   'P 1'
#
loop_
_entity.id
_entity.type
_entity.pdbx_description
1 polymer ?
#
loop_
_entity_poly.entity_id
_entity_poly.type
_entity_poly.pdbx_seq_one_letter_code
_entity_poly.pdbx_strand_id
1 'polypeptide(L)'
;MAKFRDNAPVDAVLDGPLPGEGAAPDVAADPANERSIGDILAELRQLSAEQVEKVLQLQRKDGVRFGEAAVALGLASKDDVLFALAQQFHYPYASEEKRTVSSELVTLNEPFSPRAEYFRALRTQLMMRVLGDTDQRRGQALAVISPDSGDGKTYCAANLAVSLAQLGGRTLVVDADMRSPRLHEVFSLSNRAGLSSILSGRADKQVIQQVPAVPSLFVLPVGTTPPNPLELLERPAFGLLMRELAAKFDYVIVDTPAAALGSDGSVVAARCGAAVVVGRRHASRLASLQELVGSLAGSPAKVAGVVINEH
;
A
#
# COMPACT_ATOMS: atom_id res chain seq x y z
N MET A 1 -6.09 -0.43 -45.15
CA MET A 1 -5.07 -1.39 -44.65
C MET A 1 -3.92 -0.61 -44.03
N ALA A 2 -4.00 -0.32 -42.73
CA ALA A 2 -2.88 0.24 -41.98
C ALA A 2 -2.14 -0.93 -41.31
N LYS A 3 -0.84 -1.08 -41.63
CA LYS A 3 0.02 -2.13 -41.07
C LYS A 3 0.25 -1.81 -39.59
N PHE A 4 -0.35 -2.62 -38.70
CA PHE A 4 0.04 -2.68 -37.30
C PHE A 4 1.46 -3.26 -37.24
N ARG A 5 2.40 -2.49 -36.69
CA ARG A 5 3.77 -2.95 -36.44
C ARG A 5 3.78 -3.85 -35.21
N ASP A 6 4.44 -4.98 -35.37
CA ASP A 6 4.72 -5.97 -34.34
C ASP A 6 5.49 -5.38 -33.15
N ASN A 7 5.19 -6.00 -32.00
CA ASN A 7 5.68 -5.76 -30.64
C ASN A 7 7.14 -5.31 -30.53
N ALA A 8 7.35 -4.14 -29.91
CA ALA A 8 8.58 -3.91 -29.15
C ALA A 8 8.53 -4.75 -27.86
N PRO A 9 9.63 -5.37 -27.42
CA PRO A 9 9.66 -6.17 -26.19
C PRO A 9 9.41 -5.26 -24.98
N VAL A 10 8.55 -5.74 -24.07
CA VAL A 10 8.24 -5.08 -22.78
C VAL A 10 9.51 -4.89 -21.92
N ASP A 11 10.54 -5.69 -22.18
CA ASP A 11 11.82 -5.72 -21.49
C ASP A 11 12.50 -4.33 -21.39
N ALA A 12 12.40 -3.49 -22.41
CA ALA A 12 13.13 -2.21 -22.44
C ALA A 12 12.53 -1.09 -21.55
N VAL A 13 11.31 -1.25 -21.02
CA VAL A 13 10.62 -0.19 -20.25
C VAL A 13 10.96 -0.26 -18.75
N LEU A 14 11.44 -1.41 -18.27
CA LEU A 14 11.75 -1.67 -16.86
C LEU A 14 13.22 -1.97 -16.58
N ASP A 15 14.10 -1.78 -17.58
CA ASP A 15 15.56 -1.98 -17.52
C ASP A 15 16.34 -0.79 -16.93
N GLY A 16 15.64 0.25 -16.45
CA GLY A 16 16.27 1.28 -15.62
C GLY A 16 16.42 0.77 -14.18
N PRO A 17 17.51 1.12 -13.46
CA PRO A 17 17.59 0.83 -12.02
C PRO A 17 16.35 1.42 -11.35
N LEU A 18 15.61 0.58 -10.61
CA LEU A 18 14.48 1.07 -9.82
C LEU A 18 15.03 2.12 -8.84
N PRO A 19 14.31 3.24 -8.60
CA PRO A 19 14.76 4.21 -7.61
C PRO A 19 14.96 3.51 -6.27
N GLY A 20 16.21 3.52 -5.77
CA GLY A 20 16.57 2.89 -4.49
C GLY A 20 17.22 1.50 -4.57
N GLU A 21 17.99 1.16 -5.62
CA GLU A 21 18.86 -0.04 -5.66
C GLU A 21 19.94 -0.14 -4.55
N GLY A 22 19.88 0.70 -3.52
CA GLY A 22 20.56 0.42 -2.26
C GLY A 22 19.79 -0.66 -1.51
N ALA A 23 20.48 -1.72 -1.10
CA ALA A 23 19.93 -2.75 -0.23
C ALA A 23 18.99 -2.12 0.83
N ALA A 24 17.78 -2.64 0.95
CA ALA A 24 16.97 -2.38 2.14
C ALA A 24 17.89 -2.63 3.34
N PRO A 25 17.98 -1.71 4.31
CA PRO A 25 18.86 -1.91 5.45
C PRO A 25 18.48 -3.25 6.07
N ASP A 26 19.46 -4.14 6.16
CA ASP A 26 19.34 -5.41 6.84
C ASP A 26 18.99 -5.09 8.29
N VAL A 27 17.72 -5.25 8.68
CA VAL A 27 17.19 -4.87 10.00
C VAL A 27 17.55 -5.94 11.04
N ALA A 28 18.75 -6.52 10.93
CA ALA A 28 19.32 -7.34 11.97
C ALA A 28 19.78 -6.40 13.11
N ALA A 29 18.86 -6.15 14.04
CA ALA A 29 19.10 -5.31 15.20
C ALA A 29 20.28 -5.84 16.05
N ASP A 30 21.23 -4.96 16.33
CA ASP A 30 22.26 -5.16 17.36
C ASP A 30 21.58 -4.98 18.74
N PRO A 31 21.46 -6.02 19.58
CA PRO A 31 20.67 -6.00 20.82
C PRO A 31 21.25 -5.14 21.95
N ALA A 32 22.37 -4.44 21.72
CA ALA A 32 23.09 -3.68 22.74
C ALA A 32 22.77 -2.17 22.79
N ASN A 33 21.92 -1.63 21.90
CA ASN A 33 21.71 -0.18 21.77
C ASN A 33 20.23 0.22 21.59
N GLU A 34 19.32 -0.33 22.40
CA GLU A 34 17.93 0.13 22.45
C GLU A 34 17.85 1.51 23.11
N ARG A 35 17.81 2.57 22.29
CA ARG A 35 17.60 3.95 22.74
C ARG A 35 16.30 4.04 23.55
N SER A 36 16.33 4.67 24.71
CA SER A 36 15.12 4.83 25.52
C SER A 36 14.15 5.81 24.86
N ILE A 37 12.84 5.63 25.09
CA ILE A 37 11.82 6.59 24.62
C ILE A 37 12.14 8.03 25.07
N GLY A 38 12.74 8.19 26.25
CA GLY A 38 13.13 9.49 26.79
C GLY A 38 14.20 10.17 25.94
N ASP A 39 15.20 9.42 25.50
CA ASP A 39 16.28 9.93 24.65
C ASP A 39 15.77 10.33 23.27
N ILE A 40 14.87 9.52 22.71
CA ILE A 40 14.26 9.79 21.39
C ILE A 40 13.36 11.01 21.46
N LEU A 41 12.52 11.13 22.50
CA LEU A 41 11.61 12.25 22.67
C LEU A 41 12.36 13.56 22.97
N ALA A 42 13.44 13.48 23.76
CA ALA A 42 14.31 14.61 24.06
C ALA A 42 15.02 15.13 22.80
N GLU A 43 15.52 14.25 21.94
CA GLU A 43 16.12 14.63 20.67
C GLU A 43 15.07 15.24 19.72
N LEU A 44 13.92 14.58 19.56
CA LEU A 44 12.85 15.01 18.66
C LEU A 44 12.37 16.44 18.95
N ARG A 45 12.20 16.79 20.23
CA ARG A 45 11.71 18.09 20.67
C ARG A 45 12.82 19.02 21.16
N GLN A 46 14.08 18.63 21.02
CA GLN A 46 15.25 19.37 21.48
C GLN A 46 15.10 19.82 22.94
N LEU A 47 14.63 18.93 23.80
CA LEU A 47 14.37 19.22 25.21
C LEU A 47 15.69 19.54 25.93
N SER A 48 15.70 20.62 26.70
CA SER A 48 16.83 20.97 27.56
C SER A 48 16.98 19.99 28.73
N ALA A 49 18.17 19.91 29.31
CA ALA A 49 18.41 19.08 30.50
C ALA A 49 17.46 19.42 31.66
N GLU A 50 17.10 20.70 31.83
CA GLU A 50 16.15 21.14 32.85
C GLU A 50 14.72 20.67 32.54
N GLN A 51 14.33 20.65 31.26
CA GLN A 51 13.03 20.12 30.84
C GLN A 51 12.94 18.61 31.05
N VAL A 52 13.99 17.86 30.71
CA VAL A 52 14.06 16.41 30.93
C VAL A 52 13.96 16.08 32.43
N GLU A 53 14.68 16.82 33.28
CA GLU A 53 14.61 16.65 34.74
C GLU A 53 13.18 16.89 35.28
N LYS A 54 12.47 17.91 34.78
CA LYS A 54 11.06 18.16 35.15
C LYS A 54 10.15 16.99 34.75
N VAL A 55 10.36 16.39 33.58
CA VAL A 55 9.60 15.20 33.14
C VAL A 55 9.87 14.02 34.09
N LEU A 56 11.13 13.76 34.43
CA LEU A 56 11.52 12.68 35.34
C LEU A 56 10.96 12.87 36.76
N GLN A 57 10.92 14.12 37.25
CA GLN A 57 10.33 14.44 38.55
C GLN A 57 8.83 14.16 38.57
N LEU A 58 8.09 14.60 37.55
CA LEU A 58 6.66 14.33 37.44
C LEU A 58 6.38 12.83 37.29
N GLN A 59 7.20 12.14 36.48
CA GLN A 59 7.14 10.68 36.32
C GLN A 59 7.26 9.95 37.67
N ARG A 60 8.24 10.32 38.50
CA ARG A 60 8.45 9.72 39.83
C ARG A 60 7.36 10.09 40.82
N LYS A 61 6.89 11.34 40.79
CA LYS A 61 5.88 11.86 41.71
C LYS A 61 4.51 11.21 41.48
N ASP A 62 4.09 11.13 40.23
CA ASP A 62 2.73 10.72 39.86
C ASP A 62 2.67 9.25 39.37
N GLY A 63 3.82 8.58 39.24
CA GLY A 63 3.89 7.17 38.83
C GLY A 63 3.50 6.91 37.37
N VAL A 64 3.48 7.94 36.54
CA VAL A 64 3.11 7.88 35.11
C VAL A 64 4.29 7.51 34.22
N ARG A 65 4.06 7.25 32.92
CA ARG A 65 5.16 6.99 31.96
C ARG A 65 5.84 8.30 31.53
N PHE A 66 7.10 8.22 31.09
CA PHE A 66 7.87 9.41 30.65
C PHE A 66 7.13 10.24 29.58
N GLY A 67 6.59 9.59 28.55
CA GLY A 67 5.82 10.28 27.51
C GLY A 67 4.53 10.94 28.03
N GLU A 68 3.83 10.29 28.98
CA GLU A 68 2.63 10.86 29.61
C GLU A 68 2.98 12.11 30.44
N ALA A 69 4.09 12.06 31.20
CA ALA A 69 4.61 13.22 31.92
C ALA A 69 5.02 14.36 30.98
N ALA A 70 5.69 14.05 29.86
CA ALA A 70 6.08 15.05 28.86
C ALA A 70 4.86 15.74 28.22
N VAL A 71 3.79 14.99 27.94
CA VAL A 71 2.53 15.53 27.42
C VAL A 71 1.82 16.39 28.48
N ALA A 72 1.76 15.93 29.73
CA ALA A 72 1.14 16.68 30.82
C ALA A 72 1.84 18.03 31.08
N LEU A 73 3.16 18.09 30.87
CA LEU A 73 3.96 19.31 30.97
C LEU A 73 3.91 20.20 29.72
N GLY A 74 3.21 19.77 28.66
CA GLY A 74 3.16 20.50 27.38
C GLY A 74 4.49 20.52 26.61
N LEU A 75 5.43 19.64 26.97
CA LEU A 75 6.76 19.55 26.36
C LEU A 75 6.77 18.64 25.11
N ALA A 76 5.78 17.78 24.98
CA ALA A 76 5.57 16.90 23.83
C ALA A 76 4.08 16.76 23.52
N SER A 77 3.74 16.50 22.26
CA SER A 77 2.39 16.08 21.87
C SER A 77 2.19 14.57 22.09
N LYS A 78 0.95 14.09 22.04
CA LYS A 78 0.69 12.64 22.02
C LYS A 78 1.35 11.96 20.82
N ASP A 79 1.39 12.65 19.68
CA ASP A 79 2.00 12.17 18.44
C ASP A 79 3.52 12.06 18.53
N ASP A 80 4.18 12.98 19.23
CA ASP A 80 5.62 12.92 19.50
C ASP A 80 5.97 11.66 20.29
N VAL A 81 5.15 11.33 21.30
CA VAL A 81 5.31 10.11 22.12
C VAL A 81 5.11 8.86 21.28
N LEU A 82 4.08 8.84 20.43
CA LEU A 82 3.83 7.74 19.50
C LEU A 82 4.97 7.56 18.50
N PHE A 83 5.58 8.66 18.05
CA PHE A 83 6.73 8.62 17.15
C PHE A 83 7.99 8.09 17.83
N ALA A 84 8.25 8.54 19.05
CA ALA A 84 9.35 8.01 19.85
C ALA A 84 9.19 6.50 20.11
N LEU A 85 7.98 6.05 20.44
CA LEU A 85 7.67 4.63 20.58
C LEU A 85 7.87 3.86 19.28
N ALA A 86 7.41 4.40 18.15
CA ALA A 86 7.58 3.75 16.86
C ALA A 86 9.06 3.61 16.50
N GLN A 87 9.90 4.61 16.75
CA GLN A 87 11.35 4.49 16.56
C GLN A 87 11.97 3.46 17.50
N GLN A 88 11.62 3.48 18.79
CA GLN A 88 12.13 2.54 19.78
C GLN A 88 11.86 1.08 19.38
N PHE A 89 10.65 0.80 18.88
CA PHE A 89 10.22 -0.54 18.48
C PHE A 89 10.38 -0.81 16.97
N HIS A 90 11.09 0.06 16.24
CA HIS A 90 11.33 -0.05 14.79
C HIS A 90 10.06 -0.22 13.96
N TYR A 91 8.95 0.38 14.40
CA TYR A 91 7.73 0.46 13.61
C TYR A 91 7.83 1.58 12.58
N PRO A 92 7.54 1.29 11.30
CA PRO A 92 7.41 2.30 10.26
C PRO A 92 6.22 3.21 10.54
N TYR A 93 6.51 4.38 11.11
CA TYR A 93 5.56 5.45 11.42
C TYR A 93 6.11 6.77 10.90
N ALA A 94 5.33 7.45 10.07
CA ALA A 94 5.68 8.77 9.58
C ALA A 94 5.45 9.83 10.68
N SER A 95 6.43 10.71 10.87
CA SER A 95 6.27 11.92 11.68
C SER A 95 5.15 12.79 11.11
N GLU A 96 4.46 13.59 11.94
CA GLU A 96 3.37 14.48 11.49
C GLU A 96 3.79 15.35 10.28
N GLU A 97 5.02 15.88 10.27
CA GLU A 97 5.56 16.68 9.16
C GLU A 97 5.69 15.91 7.84
N LYS A 98 5.82 14.57 7.89
CA LYS A 98 5.87 13.68 6.73
C LYS A 98 4.50 13.07 6.38
N ARG A 99 3.45 13.30 7.19
CA ARG A 99 2.06 12.88 6.90
C ARG A 99 1.36 13.88 5.98
N THR A 100 2.03 14.28 4.89
CA THR A 100 1.41 15.07 3.81
C THR A 100 0.53 14.22 2.89
N VAL A 101 0.19 13.00 3.30
CA VAL A 101 -0.52 12.01 2.49
C VAL A 101 -2.00 12.01 2.86
N SER A 102 -2.88 11.66 1.90
CA SER A 102 -4.33 11.70 2.06
C SER A 102 -4.80 11.13 3.40
N SER A 103 -5.85 11.73 4.00
CA SER A 103 -6.51 11.23 5.21
C SER A 103 -7.04 9.80 5.05
N GLU A 104 -7.17 9.32 3.81
CA GLU A 104 -7.52 7.93 3.49
C GLU A 104 -6.46 6.91 3.96
N LEU A 105 -5.19 7.29 4.16
CA LEU A 105 -4.13 6.37 4.60
C LEU A 105 -4.09 6.17 6.13
N VAL A 106 -5.16 5.62 6.70
CA VAL A 106 -5.27 5.38 8.15
C VAL A 106 -4.15 4.51 8.72
N THR A 107 -3.62 3.56 7.94
CA THR A 107 -2.53 2.66 8.39
C THR A 107 -1.20 3.40 8.56
N LEU A 108 -1.03 4.52 7.83
CA LEU A 108 0.12 5.40 7.93
C LEU A 108 -0.12 6.49 8.99
N ASN A 109 -1.28 7.14 8.92
CA ASN A 109 -1.58 8.35 9.69
C ASN A 109 -2.01 8.03 11.13
N GLU A 110 -2.64 6.88 11.35
CA GLU A 110 -3.20 6.45 12.63
C GLU A 110 -2.85 4.97 12.91
N PRO A 111 -1.56 4.59 12.99
CA PRO A 111 -1.14 3.17 13.03
C PRO A 111 -1.55 2.45 14.32
N PHE A 112 -1.93 3.16 15.38
CA PHE A 112 -2.40 2.56 16.63
C PHE A 112 -3.94 2.54 16.71
N SER A 113 -4.63 2.95 15.64
CA SER A 113 -6.09 2.93 15.58
C SER A 113 -6.62 1.51 15.38
N PRO A 114 -7.88 1.25 15.78
CA PRO A 114 -8.58 0.01 15.44
C PRO A 114 -8.64 -0.25 13.92
N ARG A 115 -8.64 0.82 13.10
CA ARG A 115 -8.63 0.70 11.63
C ARG A 115 -7.29 0.15 11.13
N ALA A 116 -6.17 0.63 11.67
CA ALA A 116 -4.86 0.10 11.34
C ALA A 116 -4.71 -1.37 11.79
N GLU A 117 -5.22 -1.72 12.98
CA GLU A 117 -5.25 -3.12 13.44
C GLU A 117 -6.08 -4.03 12.53
N TYR A 118 -7.21 -3.54 12.02
CA TYR A 118 -8.00 -4.26 11.01
C TYR A 118 -7.16 -4.60 9.77
N PHE A 119 -6.40 -3.64 9.23
CA PHE A 119 -5.53 -3.88 8.08
C PHE A 119 -4.38 -4.84 8.40
N ARG A 120 -3.81 -4.81 9.61
CA ARG A 120 -2.82 -5.81 10.06
C ARG A 120 -3.42 -7.21 10.12
N ALA A 121 -4.63 -7.35 10.65
CA ALA A 121 -5.34 -8.63 10.68
C ALA A 121 -5.66 -9.13 9.26
N LEU A 122 -6.15 -8.25 8.38
CA LEU A 122 -6.42 -8.55 6.98
C LEU A 122 -5.16 -9.01 6.26
N ARG A 123 -4.04 -8.27 6.41
CA ARG A 123 -2.73 -8.63 5.88
C ARG A 123 -2.33 -10.05 6.29
N THR A 124 -2.38 -10.36 7.59
CA THR A 124 -2.03 -11.71 8.10
C THR A 124 -2.90 -12.80 7.48
N GLN A 125 -4.20 -12.57 7.34
CA GLN A 125 -5.10 -13.53 6.70
C GLN A 125 -4.79 -13.73 5.21
N LEU A 126 -4.48 -12.66 4.48
CA LEU A 126 -4.13 -12.72 3.06
C LEU A 126 -2.78 -13.42 2.84
N MET A 127 -1.79 -13.17 3.70
CA MET A 127 -0.51 -13.90 3.71
C MET A 127 -0.73 -15.40 3.86
N MET A 128 -1.55 -15.85 4.81
CA MET A 128 -1.80 -17.29 4.97
C MET A 128 -2.52 -17.93 3.77
N ARG A 129 -3.33 -17.17 3.01
CA ARG A 129 -4.21 -17.72 1.97
C ARG A 129 -3.64 -17.63 0.56
N VAL A 130 -3.10 -16.47 0.18
CA VAL A 130 -2.80 -16.12 -1.21
C VAL A 130 -1.45 -15.42 -1.41
N LEU A 131 -0.88 -14.75 -0.39
CA LEU A 131 0.41 -14.04 -0.50
C LEU A 131 1.60 -14.77 0.15
N GLY A 132 1.38 -15.97 0.72
CA GLY A 132 2.38 -16.67 1.53
C GLY A 132 3.35 -17.55 0.73
N ASP A 133 4.47 -17.86 1.38
CA ASP A 133 5.66 -18.46 0.77
C ASP A 133 5.59 -19.98 0.61
N THR A 134 4.62 -20.45 -0.18
CA THR A 134 4.62 -21.84 -0.68
C THR A 134 5.08 -21.84 -2.13
N ASP A 135 5.88 -22.81 -2.58
CA ASP A 135 6.51 -22.86 -3.93
C ASP A 135 5.55 -22.61 -5.13
N GLN A 136 4.23 -22.78 -4.95
CA GLN A 136 3.21 -22.53 -5.98
C GLN A 136 2.58 -21.12 -5.94
N ARG A 137 2.87 -20.31 -4.92
CA ARG A 137 2.24 -18.99 -4.64
C ARG A 137 3.25 -17.83 -4.63
N ARG A 138 4.55 -18.11 -4.72
CA ARG A 138 5.57 -17.07 -4.94
C ARG A 138 5.25 -16.32 -6.24
N GLY A 139 5.13 -15.00 -6.14
CA GLY A 139 4.94 -14.12 -7.31
C GLY A 139 3.52 -14.02 -7.85
N GLN A 140 2.48 -14.14 -7.01
CA GLN A 140 1.11 -13.73 -7.40
C GLN A 140 0.82 -12.30 -6.96
N ALA A 141 0.19 -11.53 -7.85
CA ALA A 141 -0.39 -10.24 -7.49
C ALA A 141 -1.78 -10.44 -6.88
N LEU A 142 -2.22 -9.52 -6.02
CA LEU A 142 -3.55 -9.52 -5.43
C LEU A 142 -4.38 -8.37 -6.00
N ALA A 143 -5.41 -8.72 -6.78
CA ALA A 143 -6.40 -7.75 -7.21
C ALA A 143 -7.37 -7.39 -6.07
N VAL A 144 -7.69 -6.10 -5.95
CA VAL A 144 -8.70 -5.57 -5.03
C VAL A 144 -9.89 -5.09 -5.85
N ILE A 145 -11.01 -5.81 -5.77
CA ILE A 145 -12.18 -5.61 -6.63
C ILE A 145 -13.46 -5.49 -5.80
N SER A 146 -14.45 -4.76 -6.28
CA SER A 146 -15.76 -4.64 -5.65
C SER A 146 -16.88 -4.62 -6.69
N PRO A 147 -18.13 -4.88 -6.27
CA PRO A 147 -19.28 -4.77 -7.15
C PRO A 147 -19.46 -3.34 -7.68
N ASP A 148 -19.45 -2.34 -6.79
CA ASP A 148 -19.90 -0.98 -7.10
C ASP A 148 -18.79 0.07 -6.89
N SER A 149 -18.91 1.19 -7.60
CA SER A 149 -18.09 2.37 -7.35
C SER A 149 -18.40 2.94 -5.97
N GLY A 150 -17.37 3.32 -5.20
CA GLY A 150 -17.55 3.82 -3.84
C GLY A 150 -17.64 2.75 -2.75
N ASP A 151 -17.36 1.48 -3.04
CA ASP A 151 -17.24 0.42 -2.01
C ASP A 151 -15.92 0.48 -1.20
N GLY A 152 -15.03 1.42 -1.53
CA GLY A 152 -13.75 1.59 -0.83
C GLY A 152 -12.60 0.70 -1.31
N LYS A 153 -12.64 0.18 -2.56
CA LYS A 153 -11.55 -0.61 -3.18
C LYS A 153 -10.17 0.04 -3.03
N THR A 154 -10.03 1.28 -3.54
CA THR A 154 -8.79 2.06 -3.50
C THR A 154 -8.31 2.29 -2.06
N TYR A 155 -9.24 2.60 -1.15
CA TYR A 155 -8.93 2.75 0.28
C TYR A 155 -8.38 1.45 0.89
N CYS A 156 -9.02 0.31 0.59
CA CYS A 156 -8.56 -0.99 1.03
C CYS A 156 -7.20 -1.36 0.42
N ALA A 157 -7.02 -1.14 -0.89
CA ALA A 157 -5.78 -1.42 -1.60
C ALA A 157 -4.61 -0.61 -1.05
N ALA A 158 -4.79 0.70 -0.89
CA ALA A 158 -3.75 1.61 -0.40
C ALA A 158 -3.32 1.29 1.04
N ASN A 159 -4.27 1.08 1.95
CA ASN A 159 -3.96 0.75 3.34
C ASN A 159 -3.38 -0.65 3.52
N LEU A 160 -3.84 -1.63 2.74
CA LEU A 160 -3.23 -2.95 2.71
C LEU A 160 -1.78 -2.88 2.22
N ALA A 161 -1.52 -2.09 1.17
CA ALA A 161 -0.17 -1.90 0.65
C ALA A 161 0.76 -1.23 1.68
N VAL A 162 0.29 -0.21 2.40
CA VAL A 162 1.03 0.34 3.55
C VAL A 162 1.30 -0.75 4.58
N SER A 163 0.28 -1.51 5.00
CA SER A 163 0.44 -2.56 6.01
C SER A 163 1.45 -3.64 5.61
N LEU A 164 1.52 -4.00 4.32
CA LEU A 164 2.51 -4.95 3.79
C LEU A 164 3.91 -4.34 3.75
N ALA A 165 4.05 -3.10 3.29
CA ALA A 165 5.31 -2.37 3.26
C ALA A 165 5.92 -2.22 4.66
N GLN A 166 5.07 -2.11 5.69
CA GLN A 166 5.49 -2.04 7.08
C GLN A 166 6.17 -3.32 7.59
N LEU A 167 6.09 -4.45 6.88
CA LEU A 167 6.86 -5.67 7.17
C LEU A 167 8.31 -5.59 6.68
N GLY A 168 8.68 -4.54 5.95
CA GLY A 168 10.03 -4.35 5.39
C GLY A 168 10.20 -4.87 3.95
N GLY A 169 9.28 -5.71 3.46
CA GLY A 169 9.30 -6.19 2.07
C GLY A 169 8.91 -5.10 1.05
N ARG A 170 9.53 -5.14 -0.12
CA ARG A 170 9.23 -4.24 -1.25
C ARG A 170 7.80 -4.49 -1.73
N THR A 171 6.95 -3.50 -1.52
CA THR A 171 5.53 -3.57 -1.87
C THR A 171 5.23 -2.61 -3.01
N LEU A 172 4.57 -3.10 -4.05
CA LEU A 172 4.04 -2.29 -5.13
C LEU A 172 2.52 -2.27 -5.07
N VAL A 173 1.92 -1.07 -5.20
CA VAL A 173 0.50 -0.93 -5.52
C VAL A 173 0.35 -0.38 -6.94
N VAL A 174 -0.45 -1.06 -7.75
CA VAL A 174 -0.72 -0.71 -9.16
C VAL A 174 -2.13 -0.16 -9.27
N ASP A 175 -2.28 1.01 -9.88
CA ASP A 175 -3.57 1.57 -10.26
C ASP A 175 -3.97 1.01 -11.62
N ALA A 176 -4.83 -0.02 -11.63
CA ALA A 176 -5.42 -0.55 -12.86
C ALA A 176 -6.85 -0.05 -13.08
N ASP A 177 -7.37 0.86 -12.23
CA ASP A 177 -8.60 1.60 -12.52
C ASP A 177 -8.32 2.75 -13.48
N MET A 178 -8.17 2.40 -14.75
CA MET A 178 -8.01 3.37 -15.83
C MET A 178 -9.29 4.18 -16.11
N ARG A 179 -10.43 3.84 -15.50
CA ARG A 179 -11.69 4.57 -15.68
C ARG A 179 -11.81 5.72 -14.69
N SER A 180 -11.36 5.52 -13.45
CA SER A 180 -11.37 6.51 -12.37
C SER A 180 -10.09 6.40 -11.52
N PRO A 181 -8.91 6.74 -12.08
CA PRO A 181 -7.63 6.59 -11.39
C PRO A 181 -7.55 7.47 -10.14
N ARG A 182 -7.11 6.91 -9.01
CA ARG A 182 -7.09 7.63 -7.73
C ARG A 182 -5.86 7.39 -6.86
N LEU A 183 -5.06 6.34 -7.08
CA LEU A 183 -3.94 6.04 -6.18
C LEU A 183 -2.90 7.16 -6.14
N HIS A 184 -2.69 7.85 -7.26
CA HIS A 184 -1.82 9.02 -7.30
C HIS A 184 -2.30 10.17 -6.40
N GLU A 185 -3.61 10.38 -6.27
CA GLU A 185 -4.18 11.37 -5.33
C GLU A 185 -3.98 10.92 -3.89
N VAL A 186 -4.30 9.65 -3.61
CA VAL A 186 -4.18 9.05 -2.27
C VAL A 186 -2.75 9.16 -1.75
N PHE A 187 -1.75 8.84 -2.59
CA PHE A 187 -0.34 8.89 -2.23
C PHE A 187 0.35 10.23 -2.52
N SER A 188 -0.37 11.23 -3.05
CA SER A 188 0.18 12.55 -3.41
C SER A 188 1.36 12.47 -4.39
N LEU A 189 1.19 11.70 -5.47
CA LEU A 189 2.19 11.41 -6.50
C LEU A 189 1.79 11.99 -7.87
N SER A 190 2.76 12.04 -8.80
CA SER A 190 2.51 12.46 -10.18
C SER A 190 1.74 11.38 -10.95
N ASN A 191 0.81 11.77 -11.83
CA ASN A 191 0.07 10.87 -12.72
C ASN A 191 0.34 11.13 -14.21
N ARG A 192 1.54 11.61 -14.55
CA ARG A 192 1.89 11.97 -15.95
C ARG A 192 2.22 10.76 -16.81
N ALA A 193 2.86 9.75 -16.24
CA ALA A 193 3.25 8.50 -16.87
C ALA A 193 2.97 7.34 -15.92
N GLY A 194 2.69 6.15 -16.44
CA GLY A 194 2.24 5.04 -15.62
C GLY A 194 1.83 3.82 -16.44
N LEU A 195 0.92 3.01 -15.90
CA LEU A 195 0.48 1.75 -16.49
C LEU A 195 0.03 1.89 -17.95
N SER A 196 -0.74 2.93 -18.27
CA SER A 196 -1.24 3.19 -19.63
C SER A 196 -0.12 3.36 -20.65
N SER A 197 0.96 4.06 -20.29
CA SER A 197 2.07 4.31 -21.21
C SER A 197 2.92 3.06 -21.42
N ILE A 198 3.14 2.26 -20.37
CA ILE A 198 3.76 0.94 -20.45
C ILE A 198 3.00 0.04 -21.43
N LEU A 199 1.67 -0.11 -21.24
CA LEU A 199 0.84 -0.99 -22.08
C LEU A 199 0.67 -0.48 -23.52
N SER A 200 0.91 0.81 -23.75
CA SER A 200 0.94 1.42 -25.07
C SER A 200 2.30 1.32 -25.76
N GLY A 201 3.31 0.73 -25.10
CA GLY A 201 4.68 0.61 -25.62
C GLY A 201 5.44 1.93 -25.65
N ARG A 202 5.03 2.92 -24.84
CA ARG A 202 5.76 4.18 -24.69
C ARG A 202 6.82 4.02 -23.60
N ALA A 203 8.05 4.38 -23.93
CA ALA A 203 9.18 4.33 -22.99
C ALA A 203 9.24 5.63 -22.17
N ASP A 204 8.39 5.71 -21.14
CA ASP A 204 8.51 6.75 -20.14
C ASP A 204 9.45 6.30 -19.02
N LYS A 205 10.40 7.16 -18.65
CA LYS A 205 11.27 6.90 -17.51
C LYS A 205 10.50 7.11 -16.21
N GLN A 206 10.80 6.30 -15.19
CA GLN A 206 10.31 6.48 -13.80
C GLN A 206 8.77 6.39 -13.66
N VAL A 207 8.15 5.41 -14.32
CA VAL A 207 6.71 5.13 -14.20
C VAL A 207 6.30 4.59 -12.82
N ILE A 208 7.21 3.93 -12.10
CA ILE A 208 7.02 3.47 -10.72
C ILE A 208 7.64 4.50 -9.78
N GLN A 209 6.84 5.02 -8.85
CA GLN A 209 7.21 6.08 -7.91
C GLN A 209 7.28 5.52 -6.49
N GLN A 210 8.34 5.82 -5.76
CA GLN A 210 8.47 5.50 -4.34
C GLN A 210 7.63 6.46 -3.50
N VAL A 211 6.97 5.96 -2.44
CA VAL A 211 6.22 6.79 -1.50
C VAL A 211 7.18 7.41 -0.48
N PRO A 212 7.34 8.74 -0.40
CA PRO A 212 8.34 9.37 0.47
C PRO A 212 8.18 9.02 1.97
N ALA A 213 6.94 8.84 2.43
CA ALA A 213 6.63 8.52 3.81
C ALA A 213 6.84 7.03 4.16
N VAL A 214 6.94 6.14 3.16
CA VAL A 214 7.05 4.68 3.34
C VAL A 214 8.08 4.13 2.35
N PRO A 215 9.38 4.05 2.72
CA PRO A 215 10.45 3.73 1.77
C PRO A 215 10.32 2.39 1.03
N SER A 216 9.68 1.39 1.64
CA SER A 216 9.45 0.06 1.04
C SER A 216 8.19 0.01 0.15
N LEU A 217 7.44 1.11 0.01
CA LEU A 217 6.22 1.19 -0.78
C LEU A 217 6.42 1.96 -2.08
N PHE A 218 5.94 1.37 -3.16
CA PHE A 218 5.99 1.92 -4.51
C PHE A 218 4.59 1.94 -5.11
N VAL A 219 4.36 2.89 -6.02
CA VAL A 219 3.09 3.09 -6.72
C VAL A 219 3.35 3.11 -8.21
N LEU A 220 2.61 2.31 -8.97
CA LEU A 220 2.46 2.43 -10.41
C LEU A 220 1.09 3.06 -10.69
N PRO A 221 1.01 4.38 -10.93
CA PRO A 221 -0.26 5.03 -11.25
C PRO A 221 -0.71 4.70 -12.68
N VAL A 222 -1.92 5.10 -13.06
CA VAL A 222 -2.43 4.87 -14.43
C VAL A 222 -1.62 5.65 -15.47
N GLY A 223 -1.19 6.87 -15.15
CA GLY A 223 -0.71 7.84 -16.14
C GLY A 223 -1.87 8.52 -16.87
N THR A 224 -1.66 8.81 -18.16
CA THR A 224 -2.71 9.41 -19.00
C THR A 224 -3.82 8.40 -19.25
N THR A 225 -5.06 8.72 -18.86
CA THR A 225 -6.22 7.87 -19.09
C THR A 225 -6.40 7.53 -20.58
N PRO A 226 -6.37 6.24 -20.96
CA PRO A 226 -6.58 5.84 -22.35
C PRO A 226 -8.07 5.87 -22.72
N PRO A 227 -8.42 6.05 -24.01
CA PRO A 227 -9.81 5.99 -24.47
C PRO A 227 -10.38 4.56 -24.49
N ASN A 228 -9.52 3.55 -24.41
CA ASN A 228 -9.84 2.11 -24.54
C ASN A 228 -9.19 1.26 -23.42
N PRO A 229 -9.62 1.43 -22.15
CA PRO A 229 -9.03 0.72 -20.99
C PRO A 229 -9.02 -0.80 -21.11
N LEU A 230 -10.19 -1.39 -21.40
CA LEU A 230 -10.36 -2.85 -21.41
C LEU A 230 -9.47 -3.50 -22.46
N GLU A 231 -9.44 -2.95 -23.67
CA GLU A 231 -8.62 -3.46 -24.77
C GLU A 231 -7.12 -3.42 -24.45
N LEU A 232 -6.66 -2.46 -23.62
CA LEU A 232 -5.28 -2.43 -23.16
C LEU A 232 -5.00 -3.51 -22.11
N LEU A 233 -5.92 -3.73 -21.17
CA LEU A 233 -5.80 -4.71 -20.10
C LEU A 233 -5.90 -6.16 -20.60
N GLU A 234 -6.65 -6.40 -21.68
CA GLU A 234 -6.79 -7.74 -22.28
C GLU A 234 -5.53 -8.22 -23.01
N ARG A 235 -4.66 -7.29 -23.42
CA ARG A 235 -3.45 -7.62 -24.19
C ARG A 235 -2.50 -8.51 -23.40
N PRO A 236 -1.75 -9.40 -24.08
CA PRO A 236 -0.73 -10.23 -23.43
C PRO A 236 0.31 -9.44 -22.64
N ALA A 237 0.59 -8.20 -23.06
CA ALA A 237 1.52 -7.28 -22.40
C ALA A 237 1.18 -7.03 -20.92
N PHE A 238 -0.10 -6.90 -20.58
CA PHE A 238 -0.50 -6.67 -19.18
C PHE A 238 -0.21 -7.91 -18.30
N GLY A 239 -0.49 -9.11 -18.81
CA GLY A 239 -0.15 -10.35 -18.10
C GLY A 239 1.36 -10.59 -17.95
N LEU A 240 2.16 -10.17 -18.94
CA LEU A 240 3.62 -10.19 -18.86
C LEU A 240 4.11 -9.22 -17.78
N LEU A 241 3.61 -7.99 -17.80
CA LEU A 241 3.93 -6.97 -16.81
C LEU A 241 3.62 -7.45 -15.37
N MET A 242 2.44 -8.03 -15.14
CA MET A 242 2.08 -8.51 -13.79
C MET A 242 3.03 -9.59 -13.28
N ARG A 243 3.46 -10.52 -14.16
CA ARG A 243 4.46 -11.54 -13.79
C ARG A 243 5.82 -10.93 -13.47
N GLU A 244 6.26 -9.95 -14.25
CA GLU A 244 7.54 -9.29 -14.03
C GLU A 244 7.53 -8.49 -12.73
N LEU A 245 6.47 -7.73 -12.46
CA LEU A 245 6.32 -7.00 -11.20
C LEU A 245 6.29 -7.95 -10.01
N ALA A 246 5.57 -9.06 -10.10
CA ALA A 246 5.51 -10.03 -9.01
C ALA A 246 6.83 -10.82 -8.80
N ALA A 247 7.75 -10.79 -9.78
CA ALA A 247 9.12 -11.29 -9.60
C ALA A 247 10.06 -10.22 -8.98
N LYS A 248 9.78 -8.93 -9.18
CA LYS A 248 10.59 -7.80 -8.70
C LYS A 248 10.19 -7.28 -7.32
N PHE A 249 8.94 -7.50 -6.90
CA PHE A 249 8.41 -7.04 -5.62
C PHE A 249 7.96 -8.23 -4.77
N ASP A 250 8.16 -8.12 -3.45
CA ASP A 250 7.74 -9.15 -2.50
C ASP A 250 6.20 -9.23 -2.44
N TYR A 251 5.54 -8.08 -2.61
CA TYR A 251 4.09 -7.98 -2.66
C TYR A 251 3.64 -7.03 -3.78
N VAL A 252 2.65 -7.46 -4.56
CA VAL A 252 1.99 -6.65 -5.60
C VAL A 252 0.49 -6.59 -5.34
N ILE A 253 -0.03 -5.40 -5.05
CA ILE A 253 -1.47 -5.13 -4.89
C ILE A 253 -1.95 -4.37 -6.12
N VAL A 254 -3.11 -4.73 -6.66
CA VAL A 254 -3.65 -4.11 -7.87
C VAL A 254 -5.06 -3.58 -7.59
N ASP A 255 -5.22 -2.26 -7.59
CA ASP A 255 -6.53 -1.61 -7.52
C ASP A 255 -7.23 -1.72 -8.87
N THR A 256 -8.54 -1.97 -8.86
CA THR A 256 -9.30 -2.30 -10.06
C THR A 256 -10.56 -1.45 -10.18
N PRO A 257 -11.10 -1.25 -11.41
CA PRO A 257 -12.40 -0.64 -11.58
C PRO A 257 -13.51 -1.52 -10.99
N ALA A 258 -14.61 -0.90 -10.57
CA ALA A 258 -15.78 -1.62 -10.07
C ALA A 258 -16.36 -2.56 -11.14
N ALA A 259 -16.83 -3.74 -10.73
CA ALA A 259 -17.42 -4.71 -11.65
C ALA A 259 -18.67 -4.17 -12.36
N ALA A 260 -19.42 -3.26 -11.74
CA ALA A 260 -20.56 -2.57 -12.35
C ALA A 260 -20.19 -1.68 -13.55
N LEU A 261 -18.91 -1.31 -13.71
CA LEU A 261 -18.43 -0.48 -14.82
C LEU A 261 -17.99 -1.30 -16.05
N GLY A 262 -17.87 -2.62 -15.91
CA GLY A 262 -17.43 -3.50 -16.99
C GLY A 262 -16.62 -4.70 -16.50
N SER A 263 -16.07 -5.46 -17.46
CA SER A 263 -15.27 -6.66 -17.20
C SER A 263 -13.81 -6.38 -16.84
N ASP A 264 -13.36 -5.11 -16.92
CA ASP A 264 -11.98 -4.67 -16.70
C ASP A 264 -11.40 -5.26 -15.39
N GLY A 265 -12.14 -5.16 -14.28
CA GLY A 265 -11.70 -5.66 -12.97
C GLY A 265 -11.53 -7.19 -12.95
N SER A 266 -12.43 -7.94 -13.60
CA SER A 266 -12.33 -9.40 -13.70
C SER A 266 -11.16 -9.83 -14.58
N VAL A 267 -10.86 -9.09 -15.66
CA VAL A 267 -9.66 -9.31 -16.48
C VAL A 267 -8.41 -9.09 -15.65
N VAL A 268 -8.37 -8.00 -14.86
CA VAL A 268 -7.23 -7.72 -13.97
C VAL A 268 -7.05 -8.83 -12.93
N ALA A 269 -8.13 -9.23 -12.24
CA ALA A 269 -8.10 -10.32 -11.27
C ALA A 269 -7.56 -11.62 -11.87
N ALA A 270 -8.02 -12.01 -13.06
CA ALA A 270 -7.56 -13.20 -13.77
C ALA A 270 -6.05 -13.17 -14.07
N ARG A 271 -5.49 -11.99 -14.36
CA ARG A 271 -4.05 -11.82 -14.63
C ARG A 271 -3.21 -11.75 -13.37
N CYS A 272 -3.80 -11.31 -12.26
CA CYS A 272 -3.15 -11.29 -10.94
C CYS A 272 -3.03 -12.71 -10.33
N GLY A 273 -4.01 -13.57 -10.59
CA GLY A 273 -4.06 -14.94 -10.07
C GLY A 273 -4.67 -15.05 -8.66
N ALA A 274 -4.79 -13.94 -7.95
CA ALA A 274 -5.55 -13.84 -6.71
C ALA A 274 -6.40 -12.57 -6.67
N ALA A 275 -7.52 -12.62 -5.96
CA ALA A 275 -8.40 -11.48 -5.75
C ALA A 275 -8.96 -11.45 -4.33
N VAL A 276 -9.15 -10.24 -3.78
CA VAL A 276 -9.97 -9.98 -2.61
C VAL A 276 -11.15 -9.11 -3.01
N VAL A 277 -12.35 -9.53 -2.62
CA VAL A 277 -13.57 -8.80 -2.92
C VAL A 277 -13.87 -7.84 -1.78
N VAL A 278 -14.11 -6.58 -2.08
CA VAL A 278 -14.50 -5.55 -1.12
C VAL A 278 -15.99 -5.28 -1.26
N GLY A 279 -16.69 -5.22 -0.13
CA GLY A 279 -18.06 -4.73 -0.05
C GLY A 279 -18.14 -3.66 1.03
N ARG A 280 -19.08 -2.73 0.88
CA ARG A 280 -19.35 -1.66 1.83
C ARG A 280 -20.58 -1.97 2.67
N ARG A 281 -20.40 -1.87 3.98
CA ARG A 281 -21.45 -2.08 4.97
C ARG A 281 -22.64 -1.17 4.67
N HIS A 282 -23.84 -1.73 4.70
CA HIS A 282 -25.11 -1.03 4.46
C HIS A 282 -25.26 -0.39 3.06
N ALA A 283 -24.34 -0.62 2.13
CA ALA A 283 -24.39 -0.08 0.77
C ALA A 283 -24.34 -1.18 -0.30
N SER A 284 -23.35 -2.07 -0.26
CA SER A 284 -23.25 -3.14 -1.24
C SER A 284 -24.34 -4.18 -1.03
N ARG A 285 -25.00 -4.58 -2.13
CA ARG A 285 -26.04 -5.60 -2.09
C ARG A 285 -25.42 -6.99 -2.06
N LEU A 286 -25.98 -7.89 -1.25
CA LEU A 286 -25.54 -9.28 -1.18
C LEU A 286 -25.57 -9.97 -2.55
N ALA A 287 -26.61 -9.71 -3.35
CA ALA A 287 -26.73 -10.27 -4.70
C ALA A 287 -25.56 -9.85 -5.61
N SER A 288 -25.16 -8.58 -5.59
CA SER A 288 -24.05 -8.05 -6.39
C SER A 288 -22.71 -8.64 -5.94
N LEU A 289 -22.51 -8.85 -4.64
CA LEU A 289 -21.34 -9.56 -4.11
C LEU A 289 -21.30 -11.02 -4.56
N GLN A 290 -22.44 -11.73 -4.50
CA GLN A 290 -22.55 -13.12 -4.94
C GLN A 290 -22.31 -13.26 -6.44
N GLU A 291 -22.84 -12.34 -7.24
CA GLU A 291 -22.62 -12.29 -8.69
C GLU A 291 -21.14 -12.08 -9.01
N LEU A 292 -20.49 -11.11 -8.35
CA LEU A 292 -19.06 -10.86 -8.53
C LEU A 292 -18.23 -12.09 -8.14
N VAL A 293 -18.45 -12.67 -6.95
CA VAL A 293 -17.74 -13.88 -6.51
C VAL A 293 -17.98 -15.05 -7.47
N GLY A 294 -19.22 -15.22 -7.95
CA GLY A 294 -19.58 -16.24 -8.93
C GLY A 294 -18.88 -16.05 -10.28
N SER A 295 -18.77 -14.80 -10.76
CA SER A 295 -18.06 -14.49 -12.01
C SER A 295 -16.56 -14.77 -11.92
N LEU A 296 -15.95 -14.55 -10.75
CA LEU A 296 -14.53 -14.84 -10.51
C LEU A 296 -14.24 -16.33 -10.35
N ALA A 297 -15.22 -17.13 -9.90
CA ALA A 297 -15.06 -18.58 -9.72
C ALA A 297 -14.76 -19.33 -11.03
N GLY A 298 -15.17 -18.77 -12.18
CA GLY A 298 -14.82 -19.29 -13.51
C GLY A 298 -13.48 -18.80 -14.05
N SER A 299 -12.77 -17.95 -13.31
CA SER A 299 -11.49 -17.36 -13.73
C SER A 299 -10.29 -18.08 -13.08
N PRO A 300 -9.06 -17.87 -13.60
CA PRO A 300 -7.84 -18.34 -12.93
C PRO A 300 -7.59 -17.69 -11.55
N ALA A 301 -8.32 -16.64 -11.18
CA ALA A 301 -8.11 -15.91 -9.95
C ALA A 301 -8.65 -16.69 -8.73
N LYS A 302 -7.78 -16.96 -7.76
CA LYS A 302 -8.19 -17.47 -6.46
C LYS A 302 -8.79 -16.35 -5.61
N VAL A 303 -10.08 -16.46 -5.29
CA VAL A 303 -10.74 -15.51 -4.37
C VAL A 303 -10.29 -15.80 -2.94
N ALA A 304 -9.57 -14.86 -2.34
CA ALA A 304 -9.02 -14.96 -0.98
C ALA A 304 -10.11 -14.79 0.11
N GLY A 305 -11.21 -14.13 -0.23
CA GLY A 305 -12.35 -13.87 0.64
C GLY A 305 -13.05 -12.56 0.29
N VAL A 306 -13.98 -12.17 1.16
CA VAL A 306 -14.71 -10.91 1.10
C VAL A 306 -14.34 -10.06 2.32
N VAL A 307 -14.05 -8.77 2.08
CA VAL A 307 -13.74 -7.74 3.07
C VAL A 307 -14.94 -6.81 3.13
N ILE A 308 -15.51 -6.65 4.33
CA ILE A 308 -16.57 -5.66 4.55
C ILE A 308 -15.94 -4.41 5.17
N ASN A 309 -16.02 -3.31 4.44
CA ASN A 309 -15.50 -1.99 4.80
C ASN A 309 -16.66 -1.02 5.12
N GLU A 310 -16.34 0.10 5.75
CA GLU A 310 -17.29 1.18 6.08
C GLU A 310 -16.95 2.51 5.38
N HIS A 311 -15.80 2.60 4.71
CA HIS A 311 -15.39 3.79 3.95
C HIS A 311 -16.24 4.01 2.71
#